data_AF-A0A368KYV3-F1
#
_entry.id   AF-A0A368KYV3-F1
#
_cell.length_a   1.000
_cell.length_b   1.000
_cell.length_c   1.000
_cell.angle_alpha   90.00
_cell.angle_beta   90.00
_cell.angle_gamma   90.00
#
_symmetry.space_group_name_H-M   'P 1'
#
loop_
_entity.id
_entity.type
_entity.pdbx_description
1 polymer ?
#
loop_
_entity_poly.entity_id
_entity_poly.type
_entity_poly.pdbx_seq_one_letter_code
_entity_poly.pdbx_strand_id
1 'polypeptide(L)'
;MSKTLLLLEPWLKASGMPFFPGFTDHGPDHLQRVIDTADWLIPSESWRLLSARDVACLTVAILLHDSAMHITEDGFRALILDRRRSPLIPNIDRGTWAEKWNDYLFESKHWTERQRARVLGSEWRKRAIDELSIYRTNDPGNLSESDRLFVG
;
A
#
# COMPACT_ATOMS: atom_id res chain seq x y z
N MET A 1 -29.21 4.36 -1.75
CA MET A 1 -27.75 4.12 -1.81
C MET A 1 -27.09 5.35 -2.44
N SER A 2 -26.11 5.97 -1.78
CA SER A 2 -25.41 7.16 -2.32
C SER A 2 -24.65 6.80 -3.59
N LYS A 3 -24.66 7.67 -4.62
CA LYS A 3 -23.96 7.48 -5.90
C LYS A 3 -22.46 7.17 -5.73
N THR A 4 -21.85 7.64 -4.65
CA THR A 4 -20.43 7.42 -4.32
C THR A 4 -20.11 5.96 -4.01
N LEU A 5 -21.00 5.25 -3.31
CA LEU A 5 -20.79 3.83 -2.99
C LEU A 5 -20.88 2.94 -4.24
N LEU A 6 -21.78 3.26 -5.17
CA LEU A 6 -21.90 2.54 -6.45
C LEU A 6 -20.66 2.68 -7.34
N LEU A 7 -19.93 3.80 -7.23
CA LEU A 7 -18.67 4.02 -7.96
C LEU A 7 -17.51 3.19 -7.40
N LEU A 8 -17.48 2.99 -6.08
CA LEU A 8 -16.38 2.29 -5.40
C LEU A 8 -16.65 0.79 -5.23
N GLU A 9 -17.91 0.35 -5.30
CA GLU A 9 -18.30 -1.04 -5.10
C GLU A 9 -17.55 -2.04 -6.00
N PRO A 10 -17.32 -1.80 -7.31
CA PRO A 10 -16.53 -2.72 -8.13
C PRO A 10 -15.07 -2.84 -7.65
N TRP A 11 -14.51 -1.73 -7.17
CA TRP A 11 -13.15 -1.68 -6.66
C TRP A 11 -13.03 -2.37 -5.30
N LEU A 12 -13.98 -2.12 -4.39
CA LEU A 12 -14.07 -2.80 -3.09
C LEU A 12 -14.32 -4.31 -3.22
N LYS A 13 -15.05 -4.72 -4.27
CA LYS A 13 -15.30 -6.14 -4.56
C LYS A 13 -14.14 -6.82 -5.31
N ALA A 14 -13.22 -6.05 -5.90
CA ALA A 14 -12.03 -6.58 -6.55
C ALA A 14 -10.98 -6.95 -5.48
N SER A 15 -11.21 -8.06 -4.78
CA SER A 15 -10.36 -8.53 -3.67
C SER A 15 -9.08 -9.24 -4.11
N GLY A 16 -8.88 -9.44 -5.41
CA GLY A 16 -7.63 -10.00 -5.92
C GLY A 16 -6.55 -8.92 -5.83
N MET A 17 -5.73 -8.95 -4.79
CA MET A 17 -4.56 -8.08 -4.64
C MET A 17 -3.47 -8.58 -5.60
N PRO A 18 -3.34 -8.00 -6.81
CA PRO A 18 -2.54 -8.61 -7.87
C PRO A 18 -1.06 -8.60 -7.54
N PHE A 19 -0.65 -7.58 -6.79
CA PHE A 19 0.72 -7.36 -6.35
C PHE A 19 0.99 -7.96 -4.97
N PHE A 20 -0.03 -8.09 -4.12
CA PHE A 20 0.08 -8.52 -2.71
C PHE A 20 -0.79 -9.76 -2.42
N PRO A 21 -0.52 -10.92 -3.03
CA PRO A 21 -1.42 -12.08 -3.00
C PRO A 21 -1.65 -12.67 -1.59
N GLY A 22 -0.75 -12.43 -0.65
CA GLY A 22 -0.88 -12.86 0.75
C GLY A 22 -1.79 -11.98 1.61
N PHE A 23 -2.13 -10.78 1.14
CA PHE A 23 -2.94 -9.81 1.87
C PHE A 23 -4.40 -9.96 1.45
N THR A 24 -5.03 -10.99 2.03
CA THR A 24 -6.44 -11.33 1.80
C THR A 24 -7.28 -10.80 2.98
N ASP A 25 -8.51 -10.36 2.70
CA ASP A 25 -9.45 -9.69 3.63
C ASP A 25 -9.42 -8.15 3.67
N HIS A 26 -9.52 -7.49 2.50
CA HIS A 26 -9.70 -6.03 2.39
C HIS A 26 -10.98 -5.68 1.60
N GLY A 27 -11.98 -6.57 1.67
CA GLY A 27 -13.29 -6.36 1.04
C GLY A 27 -14.23 -5.44 1.83
N PRO A 28 -15.51 -5.33 1.41
CA PRO A 28 -16.49 -4.48 2.07
C PRO A 28 -16.70 -4.76 3.55
N ASP A 29 -16.56 -6.02 3.98
CA ASP A 29 -16.73 -6.41 5.38
C ASP A 29 -15.59 -5.87 6.26
N HIS A 30 -14.35 -5.88 5.77
CA HIS A 30 -13.21 -5.24 6.45
C HIS A 30 -13.46 -3.75 6.63
N LEU A 31 -13.87 -3.08 5.56
CA LEU A 31 -14.19 -1.66 5.59
C LEU A 31 -15.30 -1.33 6.61
N GLN A 32 -16.37 -2.13 6.66
CA GLN A 32 -17.45 -1.94 7.63
C GLN A 32 -16.94 -2.07 9.06
N ARG A 33 -16.10 -3.07 9.36
CA ARG A 33 -15.48 -3.23 10.68
C ARG A 33 -14.63 -2.01 11.07
N VAL A 34 -13.91 -1.40 10.13
CA VAL A 34 -13.13 -0.18 10.40
C VAL A 34 -14.05 1.00 10.69
N ILE A 35 -15.15 1.16 9.96
CA ILE A 35 -16.17 2.19 10.23
C ILE A 35 -16.79 2.00 11.62
N ASP A 36 -17.22 0.79 11.94
CA ASP A 36 -17.84 0.47 13.23
C ASP A 36 -16.85 0.71 14.39
N THR A 37 -15.58 0.36 14.18
CA THR A 37 -14.52 0.63 15.16
C THR A 37 -14.29 2.13 15.34
N ALA A 38 -14.30 2.91 14.25
CA ALA A 38 -14.16 4.36 14.33
C ALA A 38 -15.33 5.01 15.08
N ASP A 39 -16.57 4.59 14.81
CA ASP A 39 -17.77 5.03 15.52
C ASP A 39 -17.67 4.70 17.02
N TRP A 40 -17.29 3.46 17.34
CA TRP A 40 -17.11 3.01 18.72
C TRP A 40 -16.01 3.79 19.48
N LEU A 41 -14.93 4.17 18.79
CA LEU A 41 -13.83 4.94 19.38
C LEU A 41 -14.20 6.40 19.66
N ILE A 42 -15.24 6.96 19.03
CA ILE A 42 -15.69 8.34 19.24
C ILE A 42 -16.61 8.38 20.47
N PRO A 43 -16.18 8.98 21.60
CA PRO A 43 -17.03 9.08 22.77
C PRO A 43 -18.30 9.89 22.46
N SER A 44 -19.41 9.54 23.11
CA SER A 44 -20.72 10.18 22.87
C SER A 44 -20.66 11.72 23.04
N GLU A 45 -19.87 12.19 23.99
CA GLU A 45 -19.68 13.62 24.30
C GLU A 45 -18.85 14.37 23.25
N SER A 46 -18.15 13.66 22.36
CA SER A 46 -17.32 14.24 21.31
C SER A 46 -18.12 14.58 20.06
N TRP A 47 -19.29 13.95 19.84
CA TRP A 47 -20.14 14.23 18.68
C TRP A 47 -20.57 15.68 18.56
N ARG A 48 -20.72 16.40 19.69
CA ARG A 48 -21.01 17.84 19.69
C ARG A 48 -19.87 18.72 19.18
N LEU A 49 -18.65 18.18 19.13
CA LEU A 49 -17.44 18.87 18.65
C LEU A 49 -17.14 18.53 17.19
N LEU A 50 -17.77 17.49 16.63
CA LEU A 50 -17.57 17.06 15.26
C LEU A 50 -18.59 17.71 14.34
N SER A 51 -18.12 18.30 13.26
CA SER A 51 -18.98 18.73 12.17
C SER A 51 -19.25 17.56 11.21
N ALA A 52 -20.30 17.71 10.39
CA ALA A 52 -20.54 16.76 9.29
C ALA A 52 -19.35 16.65 8.32
N ARG A 53 -18.53 17.71 8.21
CA ARG A 53 -17.30 17.69 7.39
C ARG A 53 -16.24 16.78 7.99
N ASP A 54 -16.08 16.78 9.31
CA ASP A 54 -15.08 15.95 10.00
C ASP A 54 -15.44 14.47 9.86
N VAL A 55 -16.72 14.14 10.05
CA VAL A 55 -17.24 12.77 9.85
C VAL A 55 -17.05 12.33 8.40
N ALA A 56 -17.40 13.17 7.42
CA ALA A 56 -17.20 12.85 6.02
C ALA A 56 -15.71 12.64 5.66
N CYS A 57 -14.82 13.46 6.22
CA CYS A 57 -13.37 13.31 6.04
C CYS A 57 -12.89 11.98 6.59
N LEU A 58 -13.30 11.60 7.80
CA LEU A 58 -12.98 10.32 8.42
C LEU A 58 -13.49 9.15 7.57
N THR A 59 -14.74 9.21 7.12
CA THR A 59 -15.32 8.16 6.26
C THR A 59 -14.53 8.01 4.95
N VAL A 60 -14.16 9.11 4.29
CA VAL A 60 -13.37 9.06 3.06
C VAL A 60 -11.96 8.53 3.32
N ALA A 61 -11.33 8.91 4.43
CA ALA A 61 -10.03 8.38 4.82
C ALA A 61 -10.09 6.86 5.03
N ILE A 62 -11.13 6.36 5.71
CA ILE A 62 -11.38 4.92 5.90
C ILE A 62 -11.62 4.23 4.56
N LEU A 63 -12.38 4.83 3.64
CA LEU A 63 -12.62 4.25 2.30
C LEU A 63 -11.34 4.10 1.47
N LEU A 64 -10.36 5.00 1.64
CA LEU A 64 -9.15 5.06 0.83
C LEU A 64 -7.91 4.46 1.51
N HIS A 65 -8.00 4.04 2.77
CA HIS A 65 -6.82 3.67 3.57
C HIS A 65 -5.99 2.55 2.93
N ASP A 66 -6.65 1.53 2.39
CA ASP A 66 -6.02 0.39 1.72
C ASP A 66 -5.91 0.57 0.21
N SER A 67 -6.11 1.79 -0.31
CA SER A 67 -6.20 1.98 -1.76
C SER A 67 -4.93 1.63 -2.53
N ALA A 68 -3.77 1.75 -1.86
CA ALA A 68 -2.48 1.35 -2.40
C ALA A 68 -2.34 -0.18 -2.57
N MET A 69 -3.13 -0.99 -1.86
CA MET A 69 -3.07 -2.46 -1.95
C MET A 69 -3.55 -2.98 -3.31
N HIS A 70 -4.36 -2.19 -4.02
CA HIS A 70 -4.85 -2.53 -5.36
C HIS A 70 -3.86 -2.18 -6.48
N ILE A 71 -2.62 -1.80 -6.15
CA ILE A 71 -1.59 -1.55 -7.15
C ILE A 71 -1.35 -2.81 -8.00
N THR A 72 -1.14 -2.61 -9.29
CA THR A 72 -0.71 -3.68 -10.22
C THR A 72 0.79 -3.60 -10.43
N GLU A 73 1.40 -4.63 -11.02
CA GLU A 73 2.83 -4.58 -11.37
C GLU A 73 3.14 -3.40 -12.30
N ASP A 74 2.32 -3.17 -13.32
CA ASP A 74 2.43 -2.00 -14.20
C ASP A 74 2.25 -0.68 -13.45
N GLY A 75 1.36 -0.64 -12.45
CA GLY A 75 1.17 0.50 -11.58
C GLY A 75 2.42 0.82 -10.77
N PHE A 76 3.01 -0.20 -10.13
CA PHE A 76 4.26 -0.06 -9.39
C PHE A 76 5.40 0.42 -10.28
N ARG A 77 5.55 -0.17 -11.47
CA ARG A 77 6.51 0.26 -12.49
C ARG A 77 6.35 1.73 -12.85
N ALA A 78 5.11 2.15 -13.13
CA ALA A 78 4.82 3.53 -13.47
C ALA A 78 5.25 4.49 -12.34
N LEU A 79 5.06 4.11 -11.07
CA LEU A 79 5.48 4.93 -9.94
C LEU A 79 7.00 5.14 -9.90
N ILE A 80 7.78 4.07 -10.07
CA ILE A 80 9.25 4.11 -9.89
C ILE A 80 10.02 4.48 -11.16
N LEU A 81 9.42 4.35 -12.35
CA LEU A 81 10.09 4.63 -13.64
C LEU A 81 9.57 5.91 -14.32
N ASP A 82 8.29 6.25 -14.19
CA ASP A 82 7.68 7.39 -14.89
C ASP A 82 7.34 8.54 -13.94
N ARG A 83 8.27 9.50 -13.83
CA ARG A 83 8.08 10.69 -12.98
C ARG A 83 6.86 11.53 -13.35
N ARG A 84 6.29 11.39 -14.57
CA ARG A 84 5.10 12.14 -14.99
C ARG A 84 3.81 11.58 -14.38
N ARG A 85 3.81 10.30 -14.00
CA ARG A 85 2.66 9.61 -13.39
C ARG A 85 2.61 9.76 -11.86
N SER A 86 3.63 10.39 -11.28
CA SER A 86 3.79 10.56 -9.83
C SER A 86 4.04 12.03 -9.47
N PRO A 87 3.04 12.93 -9.65
CA PRO A 87 3.20 14.32 -9.26
C PRO A 87 3.42 14.43 -7.74
N LEU A 88 4.35 15.29 -7.34
CA LEU A 88 4.59 15.56 -5.93
C LEU A 88 3.46 16.41 -5.37
N ILE A 89 2.94 16.03 -4.21
CA ILE A 89 1.99 16.83 -3.46
C ILE A 89 2.78 17.75 -2.53
N PRO A 90 2.70 19.09 -2.70
CA PRO A 90 3.41 20.03 -1.85
C PRO A 90 3.10 19.83 -0.37
N ASN A 91 4.12 19.92 0.49
CA ASN A 91 4.04 19.75 1.95
C ASN A 91 3.70 18.34 2.46
N ILE A 92 3.40 17.39 1.57
CA ILE A 92 3.20 15.97 1.94
C ILE A 92 4.41 15.16 1.49
N ASP A 93 4.83 15.33 0.24
CA ASP A 93 5.91 14.53 -0.33
C ASP A 93 7.30 15.11 -0.05
N ARG A 94 8.24 14.22 0.27
CA ARG A 94 9.67 14.53 0.49
C ARG A 94 10.57 14.12 -0.69
N GLY A 95 9.98 13.64 -1.77
CA GLY A 95 10.66 13.08 -2.92
C GLY A 95 9.73 12.22 -3.75
N THR A 96 10.14 11.92 -4.97
CA THR A 96 9.41 11.07 -5.92
C THR A 96 9.46 9.61 -5.49
N TRP A 97 8.52 8.80 -5.98
CA TRP A 97 8.54 7.35 -5.76
C TRP A 97 9.83 6.69 -6.26
N ALA A 98 10.38 7.16 -7.39
CA ALA A 98 11.68 6.71 -7.89
C ALA A 98 12.83 6.95 -6.91
N GLU A 99 12.88 8.14 -6.29
CA GLU A 99 13.90 8.48 -5.28
C GLU A 99 13.73 7.61 -4.03
N LYS A 100 12.50 7.52 -3.49
CA LYS A 100 12.20 6.67 -2.33
C LYS A 100 12.54 5.19 -2.59
N TRP A 101 12.29 4.71 -3.80
CA TRP A 101 12.63 3.35 -4.21
C TRP A 101 14.14 3.11 -4.24
N ASN A 102 14.91 4.05 -4.80
CA ASN A 102 16.37 3.95 -4.80
C ASN A 102 16.97 4.00 -3.39
N ASP A 103 16.42 4.84 -2.50
CA ASP A 103 16.81 4.90 -1.10
C ASP A 103 16.55 3.56 -0.39
N TYR A 104 15.38 2.97 -0.63
CA TYR A 104 15.03 1.65 -0.11
C TYR A 104 15.98 0.55 -0.61
N LEU A 105 16.27 0.53 -1.92
CA LEU A 105 17.23 -0.41 -2.51
C LEU A 105 18.64 -0.26 -1.95
N PHE A 106 19.05 0.97 -1.61
CA PHE A 106 20.35 1.26 -1.01
C PHE A 106 20.40 0.81 0.45
N GLU A 107 19.36 1.11 1.22
CA GLU A 107 19.25 0.69 2.63
C GLU A 107 19.28 -0.83 2.74
N SER A 108 18.52 -1.53 1.91
CA SER A 108 18.35 -2.97 2.01
C SER A 108 19.65 -3.76 1.77
N LYS A 109 20.57 -3.26 0.93
CA LYS A 109 21.92 -3.85 0.77
C LYS A 109 22.69 -3.97 2.08
N HIS A 110 22.36 -3.13 3.06
CA HIS A 110 23.01 -3.09 4.37
C HIS A 110 22.21 -3.81 5.46
N TRP A 111 21.09 -4.45 5.13
CA TRP A 111 20.29 -5.16 6.11
C TRP A 111 21.05 -6.33 6.75
N THR A 112 20.79 -6.53 8.04
CA THR A 112 21.18 -7.75 8.76
C THR A 112 20.34 -8.94 8.29
N GLU A 113 20.80 -10.17 8.59
CA GLU A 113 20.02 -11.39 8.34
C GLU A 113 18.64 -11.35 9.01
N ARG A 114 18.55 -10.73 10.20
CA ARG A 114 17.30 -10.59 10.93
C ARG A 114 16.31 -9.66 10.21
N GLN A 115 16.80 -8.55 9.66
CA GLN A 115 15.98 -7.62 8.87
C GLN A 115 15.51 -8.29 7.57
N ARG A 116 16.41 -8.97 6.85
CA ARG A 116 16.06 -9.77 5.67
C ARG A 116 14.96 -10.79 5.96
N ALA A 117 15.14 -11.57 7.02
CA ALA A 117 14.18 -12.61 7.39
C ALA A 117 12.81 -12.07 7.79
N ARG A 118 12.75 -10.81 8.27
CA ARG A 118 11.48 -10.16 8.63
C ARG A 118 10.67 -9.76 7.40
N VAL A 119 11.34 -9.33 6.33
CA VAL A 119 10.69 -8.84 5.09
C VAL A 119 10.44 -10.00 4.13
N LEU A 120 11.47 -10.80 3.86
CA LEU A 120 11.44 -11.84 2.82
C LEU A 120 11.02 -13.22 3.32
N GLY A 121 10.95 -13.42 4.65
CA GLY A 121 10.76 -14.75 5.24
C GLY A 121 12.06 -15.44 5.65
N SER A 122 11.93 -16.46 6.51
CA SER A 122 13.06 -17.08 7.20
C SER A 122 13.99 -17.89 6.30
N GLU A 123 13.48 -18.37 5.17
CA GLU A 123 14.19 -19.12 4.13
C GLU A 123 15.21 -18.26 3.37
N TRP A 124 15.09 -16.93 3.43
CA TRP A 124 15.99 -15.98 2.77
C TRP A 124 17.18 -15.52 3.63
N ARG A 125 17.36 -16.07 4.85
CA ARG A 125 18.44 -15.67 5.77
C ARG A 125 19.84 -15.71 5.13
N LYS A 126 20.08 -16.67 4.24
CA LYS A 126 21.41 -16.96 3.67
C LYS A 126 21.62 -16.47 2.24
N ARG A 127 20.60 -15.93 1.57
CA ARG A 127 20.72 -15.45 0.18
C ARG A 127 21.07 -13.97 0.17
N ALA A 128 21.94 -13.57 -0.76
CA ALA A 128 22.26 -12.16 -0.92
C ALA A 128 21.05 -11.42 -1.52
N ILE A 129 20.75 -10.21 -1.05
CA ILE A 129 19.67 -9.37 -1.61
C ILE A 129 19.91 -9.07 -3.10
N ASP A 130 21.18 -8.98 -3.51
CA ASP A 130 21.58 -8.79 -4.91
C ASP A 130 21.25 -9.99 -5.83
N GLU A 131 20.71 -11.08 -5.26
CA GLU A 131 20.13 -12.20 -6.02
C GLU A 131 18.69 -11.95 -6.49
N LEU A 132 17.97 -10.98 -5.91
CA LEU A 132 16.61 -10.65 -6.32
C LEU A 132 16.59 -10.07 -7.75
N SER A 133 15.63 -10.49 -8.56
CA SER A 133 15.49 -10.04 -9.95
C SER A 133 15.29 -8.53 -10.03
N ILE A 134 14.65 -7.93 -9.04
CA ILE A 134 14.41 -6.48 -8.97
C ILE A 134 15.70 -5.63 -8.96
N TYR A 135 16.86 -6.22 -8.61
CA TYR A 135 18.18 -5.58 -8.74
C TYR A 135 18.88 -5.84 -10.07
N ARG A 136 18.55 -6.96 -10.73
CA ARG A 136 19.26 -7.47 -11.91
C ARG A 136 18.63 -7.03 -13.21
N THR A 137 17.31 -6.99 -13.23
CA THR A 137 16.54 -6.53 -14.37
C THR A 137 16.02 -5.14 -14.04
N ASN A 138 16.54 -4.12 -14.70
CA ASN A 138 15.81 -2.87 -14.94
C ASN A 138 14.51 -3.11 -15.76
N ASP A 139 14.05 -4.37 -15.84
CA ASP A 139 12.82 -4.84 -16.47
C ASP A 139 11.92 -5.54 -15.42
N PRO A 140 11.12 -4.77 -14.67
CA PRO A 140 10.19 -5.27 -13.65
C PRO A 140 9.01 -6.14 -14.16
N GLY A 141 9.14 -6.89 -15.25
CA GLY A 141 8.01 -7.48 -16.02
C GLY A 141 7.71 -8.91 -15.69
N ASN A 142 8.51 -9.45 -14.81
CA ASN A 142 8.45 -10.80 -14.36
C ASN A 142 8.92 -10.78 -12.90
N LEU A 143 8.22 -10.00 -12.07
CA LEU A 143 8.51 -9.97 -10.64
C LEU A 143 8.25 -11.37 -10.08
N SER A 144 9.29 -11.97 -9.52
CA SER A 144 9.16 -13.20 -8.76
C SER A 144 8.31 -12.96 -7.50
N GLU A 145 7.81 -14.03 -6.90
CA GLU A 145 7.17 -13.96 -5.57
C GLU A 145 8.07 -13.26 -4.53
N SER A 146 9.37 -13.51 -4.58
CA SER A 146 10.33 -12.84 -3.71
C SER A 146 10.51 -11.35 -4.00
N ASP A 147 10.34 -10.90 -5.25
CA ASP A 147 10.36 -9.47 -5.57
C ASP A 147 9.09 -8.78 -5.05
N ARG A 148 7.94 -9.46 -5.11
CA ARG A 148 6.68 -8.95 -4.53
C ARG A 148 6.80 -8.81 -3.02
N LEU A 149 7.24 -9.85 -2.32
CA LEU A 149 7.51 -9.81 -0.86
C LEU A 149 8.55 -8.76 -0.46
N PHE A 150 9.54 -8.50 -1.32
CA PHE A 150 10.52 -7.46 -1.08
C PHE A 150 9.91 -6.05 -1.14
N VAL A 151 8.90 -5.84 -1.98
CA VAL A 151 8.19 -4.56 -2.08
C VAL A 151 7.14 -4.42 -0.96
N GLY A 152 6.50 -5.52 -0.58
CA GLY A 152 5.53 -5.60 0.53
C GLY A 152 4.82 -6.95 0.60
#